data_AF-A0A5K3FZR8-F1
#
_entry.id   AF-A0A5K3FZR8-F1
#
_cell.length_a   1.000
_cell.length_b   1.000
_cell.length_c   1.000
_cell.angle_alpha   90.00
_cell.angle_beta   90.00
_cell.angle_gamma   90.00
#
_symmetry.space_group_name_H-M   'P 1'
#
loop_
_entity.id
_entity.type
_entity.pdbx_description
1 polymer ?
#
loop_
_entity_poly.entity_id
_entity_poly.type
_entity_poly.pdbx_seq_one_letter_code
_entity_poly.pdbx_strand_id
1 'polypeptide(L)'
;MFTAVRGNVTPPASNMNMLSYSNEMEKVAADWVSKCLFWYPNLNGTNMILQDTKGFQNHFQTASFYANQAKNYNFDNNTCKGNCRYYKLVSSFVCT
;
A
#
# COMPACT_ATOMS: atom_id res chain seq x y z
N MET A 1 -1.28 1.58 11.48
CA MET A 1 -1.67 2.65 10.52
C MET A 1 -2.41 2.11 9.30
N PHE A 2 -1.84 1.17 8.52
CA PHE A 2 -2.53 0.56 7.36
C PHE A 2 -3.85 -0.16 7.71
N THR A 3 -3.94 -0.75 8.90
CA THR A 3 -5.18 -1.36 9.41
C THR A 3 -6.35 -0.37 9.47
N ALA A 4 -6.09 0.89 9.84
CA ALA A 4 -7.14 1.92 9.89
C ALA A 4 -7.67 2.27 8.49
N VAL A 5 -6.78 2.31 7.49
CA VAL A 5 -7.19 2.51 6.09
C VAL A 5 -8.06 1.35 5.62
N ARG A 6 -7.66 0.10 5.94
CA ARG A 6 -8.39 -1.12 5.59
C ARG A 6 -9.75 -1.24 6.28
N GLY A 7 -9.87 -0.74 7.51
CA GLY A 7 -11.12 -0.73 8.27
C GLY A 7 -12.15 0.30 7.81
N ASN A 8 -11.70 1.36 7.12
CA ASN A 8 -12.53 2.51 6.74
C ASN A 8 -12.69 2.66 5.22
N VAL A 9 -12.62 1.57 4.46
CA VAL A 9 -12.80 1.59 3.00
C VAL A 9 -14.27 1.85 2.63
N THR A 10 -14.49 2.47 1.46
CA THR A 10 -15.82 2.69 0.89
C THR A 10 -15.84 2.18 -0.55
N PRO A 11 -16.81 1.32 -0.94
CA PRO A 11 -17.82 0.70 -0.08
C PRO A 11 -17.19 -0.23 0.98
N PRO A 12 -17.91 -0.54 2.08
CA PRO A 12 -17.40 -1.44 3.10
C PRO A 12 -17.04 -2.81 2.55
N ALA A 13 -15.93 -3.32 3.05
CA ALA A 13 -15.41 -4.64 2.74
C ALA A 13 -16.12 -5.77 3.50
N SER A 14 -16.50 -6.85 2.82
CA SER A 14 -17.00 -8.07 3.49
C SER A 14 -15.89 -9.05 3.90
N ASN A 15 -14.72 -9.00 3.25
CA ASN A 15 -13.64 -10.00 3.41
C ASN A 15 -12.23 -9.37 3.50
N MET A 16 -12.10 -8.20 4.15
CA MET A 16 -10.78 -7.56 4.31
C MET A 16 -9.94 -8.28 5.37
N ASN A 17 -8.91 -9.02 4.94
CA ASN A 17 -7.99 -9.69 5.86
C ASN A 17 -7.26 -8.70 6.79
N MET A 18 -7.05 -9.10 8.04
CA MET A 18 -6.21 -8.36 8.98
C MET A 18 -4.74 -8.47 8.58
N LEU A 19 -4.02 -7.34 8.68
CA LEU A 19 -2.58 -7.32 8.45
C LEU A 19 -1.86 -7.83 9.68
N SER A 20 -0.95 -8.77 9.48
CA SER A 20 0.06 -9.16 10.45
C SER A 20 1.45 -8.74 9.97
N TYR A 21 2.37 -8.60 10.92
CA TYR A 21 3.76 -8.37 10.59
C TYR A 21 4.43 -9.68 10.12
N SER A 22 5.33 -9.59 9.14
CA SER A 22 6.12 -10.72 8.65
C SER A 22 7.59 -10.33 8.61
N ASN A 23 8.42 -11.11 9.32
CA ASN A 23 9.87 -10.94 9.33
C ASN A 23 10.48 -11.26 7.95
N GLU A 24 9.84 -12.14 7.18
CA GLU A 24 10.26 -12.50 5.83
C GLU A 24 10.08 -11.31 4.88
N MET A 25 8.93 -10.63 4.96
CA MET A 25 8.65 -9.43 4.17
C MET A 25 9.53 -8.25 4.57
N GLU A 26 9.85 -8.10 5.86
CA GLU A 26 10.81 -7.11 6.34
C GLU A 26 12.18 -7.32 5.69
N LYS A 27 12.71 -8.56 5.66
CA LYS A 27 14.00 -8.87 5.04
C LYS A 27 14.02 -8.54 3.54
N VAL A 28 12.93 -8.86 2.83
CA VAL A 28 12.78 -8.51 1.41
C VAL A 28 12.80 -7.00 1.21
N ALA A 29 12.07 -6.25 2.04
CA ALA A 29 12.07 -4.79 1.98
C ALA A 29 13.46 -4.20 2.29
N ALA A 30 14.14 -4.71 3.34
CA ALA A 30 15.47 -4.29 3.75
C ALA A 30 16.52 -4.54 2.65
N ASP A 31 16.52 -5.72 2.02
CA ASP A 31 17.41 -6.00 0.89
C ASP A 31 17.18 -5.02 -0.26
N TRP A 32 15.93 -4.73 -0.61
CA TRP A 32 15.65 -3.83 -1.73
C TRP A 32 16.08 -2.38 -1.45
N VAL A 33 15.73 -1.83 -0.29
CA VAL A 33 16.08 -0.44 0.04
C VAL A 33 17.60 -0.25 0.17
N SER A 34 18.34 -1.30 0.53
CA SER A 34 19.81 -1.26 0.60
C SER A 34 20.49 -1.00 -0.75
N LYS A 35 19.81 -1.30 -1.86
CA LYS A 35 20.34 -1.07 -3.22
C LYS A 35 20.27 0.41 -3.62
N CYS A 36 19.55 1.24 -2.87
CA CYS A 36 19.34 2.65 -3.17
C CYS A 36 18.75 2.90 -4.58
N LEU A 37 17.88 1.99 -5.04
CA LEU A 37 17.22 2.08 -6.34
C LEU A 37 15.75 2.46 -6.18
N PHE A 38 15.34 3.58 -6.77
CA PHE A 38 13.94 4.00 -6.80
C PHE A 38 13.14 3.34 -7.94
N TRP A 39 13.18 2.01 -7.97
CA TRP A 39 12.51 1.18 -8.97
C TRP A 39 11.75 0.04 -8.29
N TYR A 40 10.76 -0.54 -8.97
CA TYR A 40 10.04 -1.69 -8.45
C TYR A 40 10.73 -3.00 -8.85
N PRO A 41 11.06 -3.88 -7.89
CA PRO A 41 11.58 -5.20 -8.17
C PRO A 41 10.47 -6.10 -8.72
N ASN A 42 10.89 -7.11 -9.48
CA ASN A 42 10.02 -8.24 -9.77
C ASN A 42 10.06 -9.21 -8.58
N LEU A 43 8.99 -9.23 -7.78
CA LEU A 43 8.86 -10.10 -6.61
C LEU A 43 7.79 -11.15 -6.89
N ASN A 44 8.15 -12.43 -6.76
CA ASN A 44 7.20 -13.53 -6.99
C ASN A 44 6.11 -13.54 -5.92
N GLY A 45 4.86 -13.35 -6.32
CA GLY A 45 3.69 -13.45 -5.46
C GLY A 45 3.57 -12.37 -4.38
N THR A 46 4.42 -11.33 -4.42
CA THR A 46 4.45 -10.25 -3.43
C THR A 46 4.47 -8.90 -4.14
N ASN A 47 3.96 -7.85 -3.48
CA ASN A 47 4.04 -6.48 -3.96
C ASN A 47 4.79 -5.60 -2.97
N MET A 48 5.25 -4.45 -3.45
CA MET A 48 5.95 -3.47 -2.63
C MET A 48 5.35 -2.08 -2.81
N ILE A 49 5.28 -1.35 -1.70
CA ILE A 49 5.10 0.09 -1.70
C ILE A 49 6.46 0.72 -1.48
N LEU A 50 6.90 1.53 -2.45
CA LEU A 50 8.18 2.23 -2.41
C LEU A 50 7.92 3.72 -2.30
N GLN A 51 8.62 4.38 -1.37
CA GLN A 51 8.50 5.80 -1.14
C GLN A 51 9.87 6.40 -0.77
N ASP A 52 10.18 7.53 -1.40
CA ASP A 52 11.32 8.35 -1.00
C ASP A 52 10.91 9.17 0.23
N THR A 53 11.64 8.99 1.32
CA THR A 53 11.37 9.65 2.59
C THR A 53 12.37 10.77 2.92
N LYS A 54 13.30 11.11 2.02
CA LYS A 54 14.43 12.04 2.26
C LYS A 54 14.04 13.43 2.79
N GLY A 55 12.78 13.84 2.65
CA GLY A 55 12.25 15.11 3.17
C GLY A 55 11.28 15.00 4.35
N PHE A 56 10.99 13.80 4.87
CA PHE A 56 9.96 13.60 5.90
C PHE A 56 10.57 13.41 7.27
N GLN A 57 10.18 14.25 8.24
CA GLN A 57 10.56 14.10 9.65
C GLN A 57 9.98 12.81 10.27
N ASN A 58 8.83 12.35 9.76
CA ASN A 58 8.21 11.11 10.19
C ASN A 58 7.90 10.23 8.97
N HIS A 59 8.70 9.18 8.78
CA HIS A 59 8.56 8.22 7.68
C HIS A 59 7.23 7.45 7.69
N PHE A 60 6.48 7.48 8.80
CA PHE A 60 5.17 6.85 8.90
C PHE A 60 4.01 7.77 8.52
N GLN A 61 4.20 9.06 8.25
CA GLN A 61 3.11 9.94 7.75
C GLN A 61 2.55 9.51 6.37
N THR A 62 3.19 8.52 5.76
CA THR A 62 2.95 8.00 4.42
C THR A 62 1.61 7.29 4.26
N ALA A 63 1.04 6.65 5.29
CA ALA A 63 -0.27 6.01 5.09
C ALA A 63 -1.43 7.01 4.93
N SER A 64 -1.32 8.23 5.44
CA SER A 64 -2.29 9.30 5.15
C SER A 64 -2.24 9.69 3.68
N PHE A 65 -1.03 9.73 3.10
CA PHE A 65 -0.85 9.93 1.66
C PHE A 65 -1.47 8.79 0.84
N TYR A 66 -1.33 7.54 1.26
CA TYR A 66 -1.97 6.39 0.59
C TYR A 66 -3.49 6.44 0.72
N ALA A 67 -4.02 6.71 1.91
CA ALA A 67 -5.47 6.82 2.14
C ALA A 67 -6.11 7.96 1.32
N ASN A 68 -5.41 9.08 1.17
CA ASN A 68 -5.88 10.23 0.39
C ASN A 68 -6.08 9.91 -1.11
N GLN A 69 -5.47 8.84 -1.64
CA GLN A 69 -5.73 8.39 -3.00
C GLN A 69 -7.10 7.72 -3.16
N ALA A 70 -7.80 7.37 -2.07
CA ALA A 70 -9.16 6.82 -2.13
C ALA A 70 -10.11 7.75 -2.90
N LYS A 71 -9.97 9.07 -2.73
CA LYS A 71 -10.80 10.07 -3.44
C LYS A 71 -10.67 10.04 -4.96
N ASN A 72 -9.60 9.44 -5.47
CA ASN A 72 -9.32 9.32 -6.89
C ASN A 72 -9.88 8.01 -7.47
N TYR A 73 -10.27 7.06 -6.62
CA TYR A 73 -10.68 5.73 -7.03
C TYR A 73 -12.19 5.60 -6.99
N ASN A 74 -12.78 5.21 -8.12
CA ASN A 74 -14.18 4.83 -8.20
C ASN A 74 -14.26 3.29 -8.16
N PHE A 75 -14.84 2.76 -7.10
CA PHE A 75 -14.98 1.32 -6.91
C PHE A 75 -15.98 0.70 -7.90
N ASP A 76 -17.14 1.35 -8.13
CA ASP A 76 -18.26 0.80 -8.89
C ASP A 76 -17.87 0.44 -10.34
N ASN A 77 -16.98 1.22 -10.94
CA ASN A 77 -16.49 0.98 -12.29
C ASN A 77 -14.97 0.67 -12.34
N ASN A 78 -14.33 0.45 -11.18
CA ASN A 78 -12.89 0.17 -11.05
C ASN A 78 -11.99 1.18 -11.79
N THR A 79 -12.40 2.45 -11.87
CA THR A 79 -11.60 3.51 -12.52
C THR A 79 -10.80 4.32 -11.51
N CYS A 80 -9.69 4.90 -11.98
CA CYS A 80 -8.85 5.77 -11.19
C CYS A 80 -8.60 7.08 -11.94
N LYS A 81 -8.84 8.21 -11.29
CA LYS A 81 -8.46 9.54 -11.78
C LYS A 81 -7.09 9.92 -11.24
N GLY A 82 -6.05 9.71 -12.03
CA GLY A 82 -4.66 9.98 -11.62
C GLY A 82 -4.02 8.76 -10.95
N ASN A 83 -3.51 8.93 -9.73
CA ASN A 83 -2.80 7.85 -9.01
C ASN A 83 -3.67 7.24 -7.90
N CYS A 84 -3.87 5.92 -7.96
CA CYS A 84 -4.54 5.09 -6.95
C CYS A 84 -3.72 3.85 -6.55
N ARG A 85 -2.46 3.74 -7.02
CA ARG A 85 -1.66 2.52 -6.86
C ARG A 85 -1.49 2.15 -5.39
N TYR A 86 -1.17 3.14 -4.55
CA TYR A 86 -0.90 2.88 -3.14
C TYR A 86 -2.18 2.57 -2.37
N TYR A 87 -3.26 3.30 -2.64
CA TYR A 87 -4.56 2.98 -2.03
C TYR A 87 -4.98 1.55 -2.36
N LYS A 88 -4.99 1.18 -3.66
CA LYS A 88 -5.39 -0.17 -4.08
C LYS A 88 -4.52 -1.28 -3.48
N LEU A 89 -3.22 -1.04 -3.27
CA LEU A 89 -2.31 -2.00 -2.60
C LEU A 89 -2.56 -2.11 -1.09
N VAL A 90 -2.87 -1.00 -0.41
CA VAL A 90 -3.17 -1.03 1.02
C VAL A 90 -4.55 -1.62 1.28
N SER A 91 -5.51 -1.30 0.40
CA SER A 91 -6.91 -1.72 0.48
C SER A 91 -7.20 -2.99 -0.32
N SER A 92 -6.19 -3.70 -0.84
CA SER A 92 -6.44 -4.86 -1.70
C SER A 92 -7.12 -5.99 -0.94
N PHE A 93 -8.11 -6.55 -1.62
CA PHE A 93 -8.81 -7.77 -1.30
C PHE A 93 -8.03 -8.95 -1.87
N VAL A 94 -7.96 -10.04 -1.12
CA VAL A 94 -7.65 -11.33 -1.73
C VAL A 94 -8.95 -11.76 -2.42
N CYS A 95 -9.00 -11.73 -3.74
CA CYS A 95 -10.04 -12.43 -4.48
C CYS A 95 -9.73 -13.92 -4.41
N THR A 96 -10.24 -14.59 -3.38
CA THR A 96 -10.39 -16.05 -3.35
C THR A 96 -11.80 -16.40 -3.74
#